data_AF-A0A7V2CKZ2-F1
#
_entry.id   AF-A0A7V2CKZ2-F1
#
_cell.length_a   1.000
_cell.length_b   1.000
_cell.length_c   1.000
_cell.angle_alpha   90.00
_cell.angle_beta   90.00
_cell.angle_gamma   90.00
#
_symmetry.space_group_name_H-M   'P 1'
#
loop_
_entity.id
_entity.type
_entity.pdbx_description
1 polymer ?
#
loop_
_entity_poly.entity_id
_entity_poly.type
_entity_poly.pdbx_seq_one_letter_code
_entity_poly.pdbx_strand_id
1 'polypeptide(L)'
;MAFDEQRHVAVMFGHLGTGYYVFDPTWEWDGSTWSEVRVFGPVTRRSHAMVYDSLRSSIVLFGGAAACAGIRLSDMWVYNVPLIGDFDRDGDVDLSDFLIFQQNFTGSL
;
A
#
# COMPACT_ATOMS: atom_id res chain seq x y z
N MET A 1 3.04 -5.13 -9.77
CA MET A 1 2.19 -5.85 -8.82
C MET A 1 3.06 -6.64 -7.87
N ALA A 2 2.66 -6.76 -6.62
CA ALA A 2 3.28 -7.60 -5.61
C ALA A 2 2.16 -8.36 -4.88
N PHE A 3 2.45 -9.58 -4.44
CA PHE A 3 1.51 -10.35 -3.63
C PHE A 3 1.95 -10.24 -2.17
N ASP A 4 1.02 -9.79 -1.34
CA ASP A 4 1.15 -9.71 0.11
C ASP A 4 0.67 -11.04 0.68
N GLU A 5 1.62 -11.86 1.10
CA GLU A 5 1.37 -13.21 1.60
C GLU A 5 0.67 -13.22 2.96
N GLN A 6 0.82 -12.17 3.76
CA GLN A 6 0.25 -12.12 5.10
C GLN A 6 -1.26 -11.89 5.05
N ARG A 7 -1.73 -11.03 4.13
CA ARG A 7 -3.16 -10.76 3.94
C ARG A 7 -3.80 -11.57 2.82
N HIS A 8 -3.01 -12.31 2.06
CA HIS A 8 -3.44 -12.95 0.82
C HIS A 8 -4.03 -11.97 -0.20
N VAL A 9 -3.44 -10.78 -0.31
CA VAL A 9 -3.91 -9.69 -1.18
C VAL A 9 -2.90 -9.43 -2.29
N ALA A 10 -3.37 -9.25 -3.53
CA ALA A 10 -2.52 -8.74 -4.60
C ALA A 10 -2.59 -7.21 -4.65
N VAL A 11 -1.44 -6.55 -4.57
CA VAL A 11 -1.34 -5.09 -4.62
C VAL A 11 -0.82 -4.66 -5.98
N MET A 12 -1.50 -3.69 -6.58
CA MET A 12 -1.15 -3.06 -7.86
C MET A 12 -0.93 -1.57 -7.65
N PHE A 13 0.21 -1.07 -8.12
CA PHE A 13 0.44 0.35 -8.31
C PHE A 13 0.47 0.63 -9.83
N GLY A 14 -0.28 1.63 -10.28
CA GLY A 14 -0.33 2.01 -11.69
C GLY A 14 -1.66 1.72 -12.38
N HIS A 15 -1.89 2.39 -13.51
CA HIS A 15 -3.06 2.18 -14.37
C HIS A 15 -2.77 1.24 -15.56
N LEU A 16 -3.85 0.71 -16.17
CA LEU A 16 -3.85 0.09 -17.52
C LEU A 16 -4.43 1.00 -18.63
N GLY A 17 -4.93 2.21 -18.32
CA GLY A 17 -5.68 3.07 -19.25
C GLY A 17 -4.95 4.31 -19.81
N THR A 18 -5.20 4.66 -21.07
CA THR A 18 -4.48 5.69 -21.85
C THR A 18 -4.81 7.17 -21.52
N GLY A 19 -5.17 7.51 -20.28
CA GLY A 19 -5.59 8.87 -19.89
C GLY A 19 -4.50 9.68 -19.20
N TYR A 20 -4.41 10.98 -19.47
CA TYR A 20 -3.47 11.96 -18.89
C TYR A 20 -3.61 12.18 -17.36
N TYR A 21 -4.28 11.29 -16.63
CA TYR A 21 -4.47 11.42 -15.18
C TYR A 21 -3.17 11.05 -14.47
N VAL A 22 -2.56 12.05 -13.83
CA VAL A 22 -1.25 11.97 -13.13
C VAL A 22 -1.41 11.38 -11.72
N PHE A 23 -2.48 10.63 -11.47
CA PHE A 23 -2.74 9.97 -10.21
C PHE A 23 -3.03 8.50 -10.47
N ASP A 24 -2.07 7.65 -10.13
CA ASP A 24 -2.25 6.21 -10.12
C ASP A 24 -2.62 5.79 -8.69
N PRO A 25 -3.90 5.49 -8.41
CA PRO A 25 -4.26 4.92 -7.12
C PRO A 25 -3.60 3.55 -6.94
N THR A 26 -3.33 3.21 -5.68
CA THR A 26 -2.95 1.84 -5.32
C THR A 26 -4.23 1.01 -5.24
N TRP A 27 -4.22 -0.19 -5.81
CA TRP A 27 -5.35 -1.11 -5.79
C TRP A 27 -4.97 -2.39 -5.07
N GLU A 28 -5.92 -2.92 -4.30
CA GLU A 28 -5.80 -4.19 -3.60
C GLU A 28 -6.86 -5.18 -4.09
N TRP A 29 -6.44 -6.42 -4.32
CA TRP A 29 -7.32 -7.52 -4.71
C TRP A 29 -7.32 -8.61 -3.64
N ASP A 30 -8.49 -8.90 -3.07
CA ASP A 30 -8.67 -9.89 -2.01
C ASP A 30 -8.90 -11.33 -2.52
N GLY A 31 -8.81 -11.56 -3.83
CA GLY A 31 -9.18 -12.83 -4.48
C GLY A 31 -10.56 -12.79 -5.16
N SER A 32 -11.38 -11.79 -4.86
CA SER A 32 -12.76 -11.64 -5.34
C SER A 32 -13.15 -10.23 -5.77
N THR A 33 -12.63 -9.20 -5.10
CA THR A 33 -12.94 -7.79 -5.38
C THR A 33 -11.71 -6.89 -5.37
N TRP A 34 -11.72 -5.89 -6.24
CA TRP A 34 -10.69 -4.84 -6.31
C TRP A 34 -11.16 -3.66 -5.46
N SER A 35 -10.33 -3.24 -4.51
CA SER A 35 -10.56 -2.08 -3.66
C SER A 35 -9.49 -1.02 -3.89
N GLU A 36 -9.90 0.23 -4.08
CA GLU A 36 -8.99 1.36 -4.23
C GLU A 36 -8.46 1.78 -2.86
N VAL A 37 -7.13 1.86 -2.73
CA VAL A 37 -6.45 2.39 -1.56
C VAL A 37 -6.01 3.81 -1.83
N ARG A 38 -6.68 4.76 -1.17
CA ARG A 38 -6.34 6.19 -1.25
C ARG A 38 -5.24 6.55 -0.28
N VAL A 39 -4.00 6.44 -0.76
CA VAL A 39 -2.79 6.88 -0.06
C VAL A 39 -1.99 7.87 -0.89
N PHE A 40 -1.36 8.83 -0.24
CA PHE A 40 -0.31 9.63 -0.88
C PHE A 40 0.87 8.73 -1.17
N GLY A 41 1.35 8.74 -2.40
CA GLY A 41 2.34 7.77 -2.86
C GLY A 41 3.21 8.31 -3.98
N PRO A 42 3.99 7.41 -4.61
CA PRO A 42 4.86 7.79 -5.71
C PRO A 42 4.08 8.46 -6.84
N VAL A 43 4.78 9.31 -7.60
CA VAL A 43 4.27 9.77 -8.89
C VAL A 43 3.97 8.57 -9.79
N THR A 44 2.87 8.66 -10.54
CA THR A 44 2.46 7.77 -11.63
C THR A 44 3.65 7.37 -12.49
N ARG A 45 3.91 6.05 -12.55
CA ARG A 45 5.12 5.50 -13.17
C ARG A 45 4.88 4.12 -13.77
N ARG A 46 5.59 3.85 -14.86
CA ARG A 46 5.59 2.56 -15.55
C ARG A 46 6.93 1.87 -15.46
N SER A 47 6.95 0.56 -15.75
CA SER A 47 8.17 -0.25 -15.75
C SER A 47 8.93 -0.20 -14.41
N HIS A 48 8.21 0.03 -13.31
CA HIS A 48 8.74 -0.02 -11.95
C HIS A 48 8.80 -1.47 -11.47
N ALA A 49 9.72 -1.77 -10.56
CA ALA A 49 9.75 -3.04 -9.83
C ALA A 49 8.94 -2.89 -8.54
N MET A 50 8.27 -3.96 -8.11
CA MET A 50 7.53 -3.97 -6.85
C MET A 50 7.66 -5.33 -6.17
N VAL A 51 7.91 -5.34 -4.86
CA VAL A 51 8.14 -6.54 -4.06
C VAL A 51 7.53 -6.37 -2.67
N TYR A 52 7.03 -7.46 -2.09
CA TYR A 52 6.59 -7.51 -0.70
C TYR A 52 7.75 -7.98 0.20
N ASP A 53 8.03 -7.23 1.26
CA ASP A 53 8.98 -7.56 2.33
C ASP A 53 8.18 -8.07 3.54
N SER A 54 8.17 -9.40 3.71
CA SER A 54 7.42 -10.08 4.77
C SER A 54 7.97 -9.83 6.17
N LEU A 55 9.23 -9.39 6.31
CA LEU A 55 9.81 -9.07 7.61
C LEU A 55 9.37 -7.69 8.13
N ARG A 56 8.92 -6.82 7.21
CA ARG A 56 8.51 -5.45 7.49
C ARG A 56 7.04 -5.19 7.17
N SER A 57 6.30 -6.21 6.77
CA SER A 57 4.91 -6.09 6.33
C SER A 57 4.71 -4.91 5.37
N SER A 58 5.57 -4.81 4.36
CA SER A 58 5.67 -3.61 3.54
C SER A 58 5.88 -3.95 2.08
N ILE A 59 5.37 -3.12 1.19
CA ILE A 59 5.61 -3.23 -0.24
C ILE A 59 6.62 -2.17 -0.64
N VAL A 60 7.72 -2.61 -1.24
CA VAL A 60 8.76 -1.75 -1.78
C VAL A 60 8.53 -1.60 -3.28
N LEU A 61 8.42 -0.35 -3.72
CA LEU A 61 8.41 0.05 -5.12
C LEU A 61 9.74 0.72 -5.44
N PHE A 62 10.38 0.33 -6.54
CA PHE A 62 11.66 0.90 -6.96
C PHE A 62 11.69 1.28 -8.44
N GLY A 63 12.22 2.47 -8.68
CA GLY A 63 12.56 2.98 -10.00
C GLY A 63 11.36 3.13 -10.94
N GLY A 64 11.56 2.81 -12.21
CA GLY A 64 10.58 2.99 -13.29
C GLY A 64 10.79 4.30 -14.06
N ALA A 65 9.79 4.69 -14.83
CA ALA A 65 9.78 5.96 -15.56
C ALA A 65 8.49 6.72 -15.27
N ALA A 66 8.62 8.01 -14.95
CA ALA A 66 7.50 8.91 -14.76
C ALA A 66 6.60 8.86 -16.01
N ALA A 67 5.32 8.54 -15.81
CA ALA A 67 4.40 8.33 -16.93
C ALA A 67 4.17 9.63 -17.74
N CYS A 68 4.21 10.78 -17.08
CA CYS A 68 3.96 12.10 -17.69
C CYS A 68 5.14 12.66 -18.49
N ALA A 69 6.38 12.31 -18.16
CA ALA A 69 7.58 12.96 -18.71
C ALA A 69 8.64 11.99 -19.25
N GLY A 70 8.46 10.67 -19.09
CA GLY A 70 9.44 9.66 -19.51
C GLY A 70 10.76 9.70 -18.73
N ILE A 71 10.84 10.51 -17.67
CA ILE A 71 12.01 10.64 -16.81
C ILE A 71 12.24 9.32 -16.08
N ARG A 72 13.46 8.77 -16.18
CA ARG A 72 13.87 7.61 -15.39
C ARG A 72 13.96 7.99 -13.93
N LEU A 73 13.25 7.24 -13.11
CA LEU A 73 13.23 7.39 -11.67
C LEU A 73 14.12 6.30 -11.06
N SER A 74 14.88 6.67 -10.02
CA SER A 74 15.74 5.76 -9.25
C SER A 74 15.46 5.88 -7.74
N ASP A 75 14.32 6.46 -7.39
CA ASP A 75 13.81 6.56 -6.04
C ASP A 75 13.18 5.23 -5.58
N MET A 76 13.06 5.10 -4.27
CA MET A 76 12.43 3.98 -3.58
C MET A 76 11.23 4.51 -2.79
N TRP A 77 10.10 3.82 -2.92
CA TRP A 77 8.88 4.08 -2.17
C TRP A 77 8.51 2.85 -1.37
N VAL A 78 7.99 3.08 -0.16
CA VAL A 78 7.48 2.02 0.71
C VAL A 78 6.00 2.30 0.95
N TYR A 79 5.19 1.28 0.67
CA TYR A 79 3.79 1.23 1.06
C TYR A 79 3.68 0.30 2.27
N ASN A 80 3.43 0.89 3.44
CA ASN A 80 3.18 0.13 4.65
C ASN A 80 1.81 -0.52 4.52
N VAL A 81 1.81 -1.85 4.60
CA VAL A 81 0.58 -2.62 4.48
C VAL A 81 -0.20 -2.47 5.79
N PRO A 82 -1.49 -2.06 5.75
CA PRO A 82 -2.32 -2.06 6.95
C PRO A 82 -2.45 -3.49 7.47
N LEU A 83 -1.98 -3.75 8.68
CA LEU A 83 -2.15 -5.05 9.32
C LEU A 83 -3.56 -5.16 9.92
N ILE A 84 -4.17 -6.34 9.80
CA ILE A 84 -5.45 -6.59 10.47
C ILE A 84 -5.18 -6.60 11.99
N GLY A 85 -5.78 -5.65 12.70
CA GLY A 85 -5.59 -5.50 14.14
C GLY A 85 -4.58 -4.42 14.53
N ASP A 86 -3.91 -3.80 13.56
CA ASP A 86 -3.11 -2.57 13.76
C ASP A 86 -4.08 -1.38 13.88
N PHE A 87 -4.51 -1.12 15.10
CA PHE A 87 -5.48 -0.08 15.43
C PHE A 87 -4.82 1.28 15.60
N ASP A 88 -3.53 1.33 15.93
CA ASP A 88 -2.80 2.59 16.11
C ASP A 88 -2.03 3.07 14.87
N ARG A 89 -1.92 2.19 13.85
CA ARG A 89 -1.33 2.38 12.53
C ARG A 89 0.18 2.58 12.54
N ASP A 90 0.89 1.97 13.48
CA ASP A 90 2.34 2.05 13.54
C ASP A 90 3.07 0.97 12.72
N GLY A 91 2.33 -0.01 12.21
CA GLY A 91 2.80 -1.03 11.28
C GLY A 91 3.19 -2.36 11.91
N ASP A 92 2.88 -2.59 13.19
CA ASP A 92 2.88 -3.93 13.77
C ASP A 92 1.53 -4.27 14.45
N VAL A 93 1.46 -5.43 15.12
CA VAL A 93 0.28 -5.82 15.91
C VAL A 93 0.75 -6.16 17.31
N ASP A 94 0.63 -5.23 18.25
CA ASP A 94 1.19 -5.35 19.58
C ASP A 94 0.25 -4.87 20.72
N LEU A 95 0.81 -4.53 21.89
CA LEU A 95 0.04 -4.06 23.04
C LEU A 95 -0.54 -2.65 22.85
N SER A 96 0.07 -1.77 22.05
CA SER A 96 -0.47 -0.44 21.78
C SER A 96 -1.78 -0.52 21.01
N ASP A 97 -1.90 -1.48 20.09
CA ASP A 97 -3.16 -1.78 19.38
C ASP A 97 -4.26 -2.22 20.33
N PHE A 98 -3.92 -3.09 21.28
CA PHE A 98 -4.87 -3.52 22.29
C PHE A 98 -5.32 -2.36 23.18
N LEU A 99 -4.43 -1.43 23.50
CA LEU A 99 -4.77 -0.23 24.26
C LEU A 99 -5.73 0.69 23.48
N ILE A 100 -5.51 0.87 22.17
CA ILE A 100 -6.44 1.62 21.31
C ILE A 100 -7.78 0.89 21.19
N PHE A 101 -7.75 -0.43 21.01
CA PHE A 101 -8.95 -1.25 21.00
C PHE A 101 -9.75 -1.08 22.30
N GLN A 102 -9.13 -1.23 23.47
CA GLN A 102 -9.81 -1.06 24.75
C GLN A 102 -10.41 0.32 24.92
N GLN A 103 -9.67 1.39 24.59
CA GLN A 103 -10.17 2.77 24.68
C GLN A 103 -11.44 2.99 23.83
N ASN A 104 -11.51 2.38 22.66
CA ASN A 104 -12.66 2.49 21.76
C ASN A 104 -13.92 1.75 22.28
N PHE A 105 -13.77 0.82 23.23
CA PHE A 105 -14.89 0.03 23.79
C PHE A 105 -15.17 0.32 25.28
N THR A 106 -14.39 1.17 25.95
CA THR A 106 -14.62 1.57 27.36
C THR A 106 -15.29 2.94 27.52
N GLY A 107 -15.91 3.49 26.46
CA GLY A 107 -16.67 4.75 26.54
C GLY A 107 -17.90 4.65 27.46
N SER A 108 -17.79 5.26 28.65
CA SER A 108 -18.80 5.62 29.67
C SER A 108 -20.00 4.68 29.90
N LEU A 109 -20.01 4.00 31.05
CA LEU A 109 -21.22 3.85 31.86
C LEU A 109 -21.45 5.14 32.68
#